data_AF-A0A368YFV0-F1
#
_entry.id   AF-A0A368YFV0-F1
#
_cell.length_a   1.000
_cell.length_b   1.000
_cell.length_c   1.000
_cell.angle_alpha   90.00
_cell.angle_beta   90.00
_cell.angle_gamma   90.00
#
_symmetry.space_group_name_H-M   'P 1'
#
loop_
_entity.id
_entity.type
_entity.pdbx_description
1 polymer ?
#
loop_
_entity_poly.entity_id
_entity_poly.type
_entity_poly.pdbx_seq_one_letter_code
_entity_poly.pdbx_strand_id
1 'polypeptide(L)'
;MQSSFQDSYYSQEEWHIFTRAYHRACLLLDRDPQFHPLGERVMCSIMIFYERGERDFGRLATKAVKRERQLPEEDNWSDANYLKLVLGVRPSRRQHLH
;
A
#
# COMPACT_ATOMS: atom_id res chain seq x y z
N MET A 1 32.37 1.66 5.68
CA MET A 1 31.72 0.56 4.93
C MET A 1 30.36 0.29 5.57
N GLN A 2 29.33 0.15 4.72
CA GLN A 2 28.06 -0.56 4.95
C GLN A 2 27.14 -0.07 6.09
N SER A 3 26.19 0.80 5.73
CA SER A 3 24.83 0.75 6.28
C SER A 3 23.92 0.33 5.13
N SER A 4 23.65 -0.96 5.03
CA SER A 4 22.68 -1.54 4.11
C SER A 4 21.28 -1.11 4.52
N PHE A 5 20.84 0.04 4.00
CA PHE A 5 19.47 0.58 4.07
C PHE A 5 18.47 -0.31 3.32
N GLN A 6 18.31 -1.56 3.75
CA GLN A 6 17.33 -2.48 3.18
C GLN A 6 16.70 -3.35 4.27
N ASP A 7 16.25 -2.73 5.36
CA ASP A 7 15.02 -3.22 6.02
C ASP A 7 13.84 -2.82 5.12
N SER A 8 13.71 -3.49 3.97
CA SER A 8 12.49 -3.34 3.17
C SER A 8 11.38 -4.02 3.96
N TYR A 9 10.53 -3.22 4.63
CA TYR A 9 9.35 -3.67 5.38
C TYR A 9 8.46 -4.66 4.63
N TYR A 10 8.58 -4.71 3.30
CA TYR A 10 7.89 -5.61 2.38
C TYR A 10 8.89 -6.33 1.49
N SER A 11 8.64 -7.60 1.22
CA SER A 11 9.38 -8.40 0.24
C SER A 11 9.11 -7.94 -1.20
N GLN A 12 9.95 -8.38 -2.13
CA GLN A 12 9.80 -8.05 -3.56
C GLN A 12 8.46 -8.52 -4.15
N GLU A 13 7.94 -9.67 -3.69
CA GLU A 13 6.64 -10.19 -4.10
C GLU A 13 5.50 -9.28 -3.62
N GLU A 14 5.59 -8.79 -2.39
CA GLU A 14 4.61 -7.86 -1.82
C GLU A 14 4.61 -6.54 -2.58
N TRP A 15 5.80 -6.02 -2.92
CA TRP A 15 5.93 -4.87 -3.82
C TRP A 15 5.25 -5.11 -5.18
N HIS A 16 5.40 -6.30 -5.75
CA HIS A 16 4.75 -6.64 -7.02
C HIS A 16 3.22 -6.63 -6.91
N ILE A 17 2.67 -7.13 -5.81
CA ILE A 17 1.22 -7.06 -5.52
C ILE A 17 0.77 -5.59 -5.44
N PHE A 18 1.51 -4.75 -4.73
CA PHE A 18 1.15 -3.34 -4.56
C PHE A 18 1.20 -2.58 -5.87
N THR A 19 2.26 -2.75 -6.67
CA THR A 19 2.37 -2.10 -7.98
C THR A 19 1.21 -2.50 -8.89
N ARG A 20 0.84 -3.79 -8.92
CA ARG A 20 -0.29 -4.26 -9.74
C ARG A 20 -1.63 -3.71 -9.25
N ALA A 21 -1.84 -3.69 -7.93
CA ALA A 21 -3.04 -3.09 -7.34
C ALA A 21 -3.10 -1.58 -7.63
N TYR A 22 -1.98 -0.87 -7.57
CA TYR A 22 -1.88 0.56 -7.83
C TYR A 22 -2.18 0.90 -9.28
N HIS A 23 -1.54 0.22 -10.24
CA HIS A 23 -1.84 0.40 -11.66
C HIS A 23 -3.33 0.14 -11.95
N ARG A 24 -3.90 -0.91 -11.37
CA ARG A 24 -5.32 -1.21 -11.54
C ARG A 24 -6.22 -0.14 -10.92
N ALA A 25 -5.86 0.40 -9.75
CA ALA A 25 -6.59 1.47 -9.11
C ALA A 25 -6.57 2.76 -9.94
N CYS A 26 -5.42 3.11 -10.51
CA CYS A 26 -5.27 4.26 -11.40
C CYS A 26 -6.18 4.14 -12.63
N LEU A 27 -6.20 2.96 -13.28
CA LEU A 27 -7.10 2.68 -14.40
C LEU A 27 -8.58 2.83 -14.01
N LEU A 28 -8.97 2.39 -12.82
CA LEU A 28 -10.35 2.52 -12.31
C LEU A 28 -10.72 3.96 -11.93
N LEU A 29 -9.73 4.82 -11.68
CA LEU A 29 -9.90 6.24 -11.44
C LEU A 29 -9.79 7.07 -12.73
N ASP A 30 -9.57 6.42 -13.86
CA ASP A 30 -9.30 7.06 -15.17
C ASP A 30 -8.12 8.04 -15.09
N ARG A 31 -7.07 7.62 -14.38
CA ARG A 31 -5.86 8.43 -14.13
C ARG A 31 -4.62 7.68 -14.58
N ASP A 32 -3.63 8.45 -15.04
CA ASP A 32 -2.32 7.93 -15.38
C ASP A 32 -1.55 7.58 -14.08
N PRO A 33 -1.08 6.33 -13.91
CA PRO A 33 -0.28 5.94 -12.75
C PRO A 33 0.98 6.78 -12.51
N GLN A 34 1.57 7.34 -13.57
CA GLN A 34 2.80 8.16 -13.51
C GLN A 34 2.55 9.59 -13.04
N PHE A 35 1.37 10.14 -13.37
CA PHE A 35 1.02 11.55 -13.09
C PHE A 35 -0.11 11.68 -12.09
N HIS A 36 -0.48 10.61 -11.39
CA HIS A 36 -1.61 10.62 -10.49
C HIS A 36 -1.30 11.54 -9.28
N PRO A 37 -2.02 12.68 -9.11
CA PRO A 37 -1.70 13.66 -8.07
C PRO A 37 -1.93 13.15 -6.64
N LEU A 38 -2.65 12.04 -6.49
CA LEU A 38 -2.98 11.38 -5.22
C LEU A 38 -2.46 9.93 -5.22
N GLY A 39 -1.46 9.63 -6.05
CA GLY A 39 -0.92 8.28 -6.22
C GLY A 39 -0.39 7.69 -4.91
N GLU A 40 0.29 8.51 -4.11
CA GLU A 40 0.76 8.13 -2.78
C GLU A 40 -0.40 7.75 -1.83
N ARG A 41 -1.52 8.48 -1.88
CA ARG A 41 -2.70 8.20 -1.04
C ARG A 41 -3.37 6.88 -1.42
N VAL A 42 -3.48 6.62 -2.72
CA VAL A 42 -4.00 5.34 -3.25
C VAL A 42 -3.07 4.19 -2.83
N MET A 43 -1.76 4.37 -2.95
CA MET A 43 -0.77 3.38 -2.55
C MET A 43 -0.83 3.08 -1.04
N CYS A 44 -0.91 4.10 -0.20
CA CYS A 44 -1.10 3.94 1.24
C CYS A 44 -2.39 3.15 1.55
N SER A 45 -3.49 3.46 0.87
CA SER A 45 -4.75 2.73 1.04
C SER A 45 -4.60 1.24 0.69
N ILE A 46 -3.89 0.93 -0.40
CA ILE A 46 -3.57 -0.45 -0.81
C ILE A 46 -2.78 -1.16 0.30
N MET A 47 -1.73 -0.52 0.82
CA MET A 47 -0.90 -1.10 1.89
C MET A 47 -1.72 -1.36 3.15
N ILE A 48 -2.62 -0.46 3.52
CA ILE A 48 -3.49 -0.63 4.69
C ILE A 48 -4.44 -1.82 4.52
N PHE A 49 -5.06 -1.95 3.35
CA PHE A 49 -5.92 -3.11 3.09
C PHE A 49 -5.13 -4.42 3.06
N TYR A 50 -3.87 -4.39 2.60
CA TYR A 50 -2.99 -5.53 2.63
C TYR A 50 -2.59 -5.94 4.05
N GLU A 51 -2.26 -4.97 4.92
CA GLU A 51 -2.00 -5.23 6.34
C GLU A 51 -3.23 -5.80 7.06
N ARG A 52 -4.43 -5.42 6.62
CA ARG A 52 -5.69 -5.99 7.12
C ARG A 52 -6.00 -7.40 6.59
N GLY A 53 -5.10 -7.99 5.82
CA GLY A 53 -5.18 -9.39 5.35
C GLY A 53 -5.71 -9.56 3.93
N GLU A 54 -6.01 -8.49 3.18
CA GLU A 54 -6.39 -8.60 1.78
C GLU A 54 -5.14 -8.90 0.92
N ARG A 55 -5.14 -10.03 0.20
CA ARG A 55 -4.01 -10.44 -0.65
C ARG A 55 -4.31 -10.34 -2.14
N ASP A 56 -5.58 -10.26 -2.52
CA ASP A 56 -5.98 -10.14 -3.92
C ASP A 56 -5.78 -8.70 -4.42
N PHE A 57 -4.93 -8.53 -5.44
CA PHE A 57 -4.59 -7.21 -5.97
C PHE A 57 -5.80 -6.49 -6.60
N GLY A 58 -6.78 -7.22 -7.14
CA GLY A 58 -7.99 -6.64 -7.71
C GLY A 58 -8.93 -6.07 -6.64
N ARG A 59 -9.07 -6.79 -5.52
CA ARG A 59 -9.80 -6.34 -4.34
C ARG A 59 -9.10 -5.17 -3.66
N LEU A 60 -7.78 -5.22 -3.53
CA LEU A 60 -6.97 -4.10 -3.04
C LEU A 60 -7.20 -2.83 -3.86
N ALA A 61 -7.11 -2.94 -5.19
CA ALA A 61 -7.39 -1.83 -6.10
C ALA A 61 -8.81 -1.28 -5.93
N THR A 62 -9.81 -2.15 -5.94
CA THR A 62 -11.22 -1.74 -5.83
C THR A 62 -11.52 -1.06 -4.49
N LYS A 63 -10.98 -1.58 -3.38
CA LYS A 63 -11.15 -0.99 -2.04
C LYS A 63 -10.43 0.37 -1.94
N ALA A 64 -9.22 0.47 -2.49
CA ALA A 64 -8.48 1.73 -2.54
C ALA A 64 -9.24 2.79 -3.35
N VAL A 65 -9.80 2.44 -4.52
CA VAL A 65 -10.61 3.34 -5.35
C VAL A 65 -11.89 3.77 -4.64
N LYS A 66 -12.62 2.82 -4.03
CA LYS A 66 -13.83 3.15 -3.27
C LYS A 66 -13.54 4.13 -2.15
N ARG A 67 -12.44 3.90 -1.43
CA ARG A 67 -11.97 4.80 -0.38
C ARG A 67 -11.61 6.17 -0.94
N GLU A 68 -10.81 6.21 -1.99
CA GLU A 68 -10.38 7.43 -2.67
C GLU A 68 -11.55 8.30 -3.13
N ARG A 69 -12.63 7.67 -3.63
CA ARG A 69 -13.87 8.35 -4.04
C ARG A 69 -14.75 8.80 -2.88
N GLN A 70 -14.61 8.19 -1.70
CA GLN A 70 -15.41 8.49 -0.51
C GLN A 70 -14.75 9.51 0.41
N LEU A 71 -13.43 9.70 0.32
CA LEU A 71 -12.71 10.69 1.10
C LEU A 71 -12.99 12.10 0.54
N PRO A 72 -13.48 13.03 1.37
CA PRO A 72 -13.45 14.45 1.01
C PRO A 72 -12.01 14.90 0.76
N GLU A 73 -11.81 15.92 -0.08
CA GLU A 73 -10.47 16.48 -0.40
C GLU A 73 -9.69 16.89 0.86
N GLU A 74 -10.38 17.20 1.97
CA GLU A 74 -9.81 17.65 3.24
C GLU A 74 -9.52 16.54 4.27
N ASP A 75 -9.91 15.27 4.03
CA ASP A 75 -9.78 14.23 5.06
C ASP A 75 -8.34 13.68 5.11
N ASN A 76 -7.57 14.35 5.94
CA ASN A 76 -6.13 14.22 6.05
C ASN A 76 -5.78 13.05 7.01
N TRP A 77 -5.29 11.94 6.47
CA TRP A 77 -4.21 11.15 7.08
C TRP A 77 -4.44 10.37 8.39
N SER A 78 -5.68 10.18 8.87
CA SER A 78 -5.95 9.26 10.01
C SER A 78 -5.38 7.85 9.81
N ASP A 79 -5.23 7.44 8.55
CA ASP A 79 -4.75 6.13 8.13
C ASP A 79 -3.22 5.99 8.08
N ALA A 80 -2.48 7.08 7.92
CA ALA A 80 -1.01 7.04 7.91
C ALA A 80 -0.44 6.67 9.29
N ASN A 81 -1.14 7.04 10.37
CA ASN A 81 -0.82 6.59 11.72
C ASN A 81 -1.00 5.07 11.89
N TYR A 82 -1.98 4.46 11.21
CA TYR A 82 -2.14 3.01 11.20
C TYR A 82 -0.96 2.32 10.52
N LEU A 83 -0.49 2.83 9.37
CA LEU A 83 0.71 2.28 8.72
C LEU A 83 1.95 2.44 9.59
N LYS A 84 2.17 3.60 10.20
CA LYS A 84 3.30 3.81 11.12
C LYS A 84 3.27 2.83 12.30
N LEU A 85 2.09 2.59 12.88
CA LEU A 85 1.91 1.63 13.97
C LEU A 85 2.17 0.19 13.52
N VAL A 86 1.58 -0.23 12.39
CA VAL A 86 1.73 -1.61 11.90
C VAL A 86 3.14 -1.88 11.41
N LEU A 87 3.75 -0.96 10.67
CA LEU A 87 5.13 -1.10 10.20
C LEU A 87 6.14 -1.11 11.34
N GLY A 88 5.91 -0.32 12.40
CA GLY A 88 6.75 -0.33 13.61
C GLY A 88 6.58 -1.58 14.48
N VAL A 89 5.46 -2.31 14.35
CA VAL A 89 5.12 -3.49 15.17
C VAL A 89 5.30 -4.81 14.40
N ARG A 90 5.52 -4.79 13.07
CA ARG A 90 5.79 -6.00 12.29
C ARG A 90 6.96 -6.75 12.93
N PRO A 91 6.73 -7.91 13.59
CA PRO A 91 7.84 -8.70 14.07
C PRO A 91 8.61 -9.11 12.82
N SER A 92 9.93 -8.86 12.80
CA SER A 92 10.83 -9.35 11.75
C SER A 92 10.40 -10.79 11.45
N ARG A 93 9.78 -11.03 10.29
CA ARG A 93 9.27 -12.36 9.92
C ARG A 93 10.46 -13.29 10.06
N ARG A 94 10.49 -14.10 11.13
CA ARG A 94 11.48 -15.16 11.28
C ARG A 94 11.30 -16.02 10.05
N GLN A 95 12.30 -15.96 9.16
CA GLN A 95 12.48 -16.96 8.13
C GLN A 95 12.65 -18.28 8.87
N HIS A 96 11.57 -19.03 9.01
CA HIS A 96 11.67 -20.42 9.42
C HIS A 96 12.31 -21.14 8.23
N LEU A 97 13.62 -21.32 8.33
CA LEU A 97 14.34 -22.41 7.66
C LEU A 97 13.56 -23.70 7.88
N HIS A 98 13.22 -24.39 6.81
CA HIS A 98 13.25 -25.85 6.74
C HIS A 98 13.27 -26.32 5.28
#